data_AF-C2CHJ5-F1
#
_entry.id   AF-C2CHJ5-F1
#
_cell.length_a   1.000
_cell.length_b   1.000
_cell.length_c   1.000
_cell.angle_alpha   90.00
_cell.angle_beta   90.00
_cell.angle_gamma   90.00
#
_symmetry.space_group_name_H-M   'P 1'
#
loop_
_entity.id
_entity.type
_entity.pdbx_description
1 polymer ?
#
loop_
_entity_poly.entity_id
_entity_poly.type
_entity_poly.pdbx_seq_one_letter_code
_entity_poly.pdbx_strand_id
1 'polypeptide(L)'
;MLTYQTYKLLKSLRKFKIPYIYESLDDNLKCRIIEKEELHLKNNDLVFSYNKDNFLIARVDEIKYLESESYITINKRNIEFTHKGYRHFQISLIDLGKFLGRSVITPVAVSFITALLTVLFFK
;
A
#
# COMPACT_ATOMS: atom_id res chain seq x y z
N MET A 1 6.41 -14.26 -1.27
CA MET A 1 4.96 -14.09 -1.64
C MET A 1 4.24 -13.34 -0.54
N LEU A 2 3.63 -12.18 -0.80
CA LEU A 2 2.98 -11.39 0.27
C LEU A 2 1.80 -12.16 0.88
N THR A 3 1.77 -12.27 2.21
CA THR A 3 0.60 -12.70 2.97
C THR A 3 -0.40 -11.54 3.06
N TYR A 4 -1.66 -11.83 3.36
CA TYR A 4 -2.67 -10.76 3.56
C TYR A 4 -2.24 -9.74 4.61
N GLN A 5 -1.62 -10.19 5.71
CA GLN A 5 -1.14 -9.33 6.80
C GLN A 5 -0.01 -8.40 6.34
N THR A 6 1.03 -8.95 5.71
CA THR A 6 2.16 -8.16 5.19
C THR A 6 1.77 -7.25 4.03
N TYR A 7 0.78 -7.64 3.21
CA TYR A 7 0.17 -6.76 2.21
C TYR A 7 -0.56 -5.58 2.85
N LYS A 8 -1.39 -5.84 3.88
CA LYS A 8 -2.10 -4.80 4.61
C LYS A 8 -1.13 -3.82 5.26
N LEU A 9 -0.04 -4.34 5.85
CA LEU A 9 1.03 -3.52 6.41
C LEU A 9 1.70 -2.64 5.35
N LEU A 10 2.10 -3.22 4.22
CA LEU A 10 2.71 -2.49 3.11
C LEU A 10 1.79 -1.38 2.57
N LYS A 11 0.47 -1.64 2.51
CA LYS A 11 -0.53 -0.65 2.11
C LYS A 11 -0.66 0.48 3.13
N SER A 12 -0.62 0.16 4.43
CA SER A 12 -0.67 1.17 5.49
C SER A 12 0.59 2.04 5.53
N LEU A 13 1.77 1.43 5.32
CA LEU A 13 3.05 2.16 5.25
C LEU A 13 3.08 3.21 4.15
N ARG A 14 2.38 2.97 3.03
CA ARG A 14 2.34 3.89 1.88
C ARG A 14 1.57 5.18 2.18
N LYS A 15 0.78 5.21 3.26
CA LYS A 15 0.05 6.42 3.66
C LYS A 15 0.98 7.50 4.20
N PHE A 16 2.13 7.11 4.73
CA PHE A 16 3.16 8.02 5.21
C PHE A 16 4.05 8.46 4.03
N LYS A 17 4.45 9.73 3.96
CA LYS A 17 5.45 10.17 2.98
C LYS A 17 6.81 9.56 3.28
N ILE A 18 7.20 9.61 4.57
CA ILE A 18 8.48 9.10 5.07
C ILE A 18 8.22 8.33 6.36
N PRO A 19 7.91 7.03 6.26
CA PRO A 19 7.68 6.19 7.44
C PRO A 19 8.97 6.00 8.25
N TYR A 20 8.86 6.16 9.57
CA TYR A 20 9.98 6.11 10.51
C TYR A 20 9.66 5.19 11.69
N ILE A 21 10.58 4.30 12.04
CA ILE A 21 10.48 3.43 13.22
C ILE A 21 10.87 4.24 14.46
N TYR A 22 9.87 4.62 15.26
CA TYR A 22 10.07 5.44 16.46
C TYR A 22 10.60 4.61 17.64
N GLU A 23 9.84 3.58 18.02
CA GLU A 23 10.16 2.74 19.17
C GLU A 23 9.70 1.29 18.97
N SER A 24 10.36 0.39 19.69
CA SER A 24 9.92 -0.98 19.85
C SER A 24 8.93 -1.07 21.02
N LEU A 25 7.90 -1.90 20.87
CA LEU A 25 6.84 -2.17 21.83
C LEU A 25 6.77 -3.68 22.10
N ASP A 26 6.19 -4.06 23.23
CA ASP A 26 5.94 -5.47 23.63
C ASP A 26 7.19 -6.36 23.43
N ASP A 27 8.27 -6.12 24.18
CA ASP A 27 9.52 -6.90 24.12
C ASP A 27 10.10 -7.06 22.71
N ASN A 28 10.05 -6.01 21.90
CA ASN A 28 10.49 -5.99 20.50
C ASN A 28 9.68 -6.89 19.53
N LEU A 29 8.47 -7.30 19.91
CA LEU A 29 7.56 -7.99 19.00
C LEU A 29 6.85 -7.02 18.06
N LYS A 30 6.68 -5.78 18.48
CA LYS A 30 6.01 -4.72 17.70
C LYS A 30 6.88 -3.48 17.61
N CYS A 31 6.61 -2.66 16.62
CA CYS A 31 7.22 -1.35 16.47
C CYS A 31 6.16 -0.31 16.14
N ARG A 32 6.33 0.90 16.69
CA ARG A 32 5.54 2.06 16.29
C ARG A 32 6.23 2.77 15.13
N ILE A 33 5.47 2.99 14.08
CA ILE A 33 5.88 3.67 12.86
C ILE A 33 5.10 4.97 12.78
N ILE A 34 5.79 6.07 12.52
CA ILE A 34 5.24 7.42 12.44
C ILE A 34 5.74 8.11 11.18
N GLU A 35 5.17 9.28 10.85
CA GLU A 35 5.77 10.14 9.84
C GLU A 35 6.98 10.87 10.43
N LYS A 36 8.12 10.84 9.73
CA LYS A 36 9.34 11.52 10.20
C LYS A 36 9.14 13.03 10.44
N GLU A 37 8.26 13.66 9.67
CA GLU A 37 7.95 15.10 9.76
C GLU A 37 7.27 15.48 11.10
N GLU A 38 6.69 14.50 11.80
CA GLU A 38 5.98 14.71 13.08
C GLU A 38 6.87 14.58 14.31
N LEU A 39 8.17 14.31 14.10
CA LEU A 39 9.16 14.32 15.15
C LEU A 39 9.56 15.77 15.46
N HIS A 40 9.24 16.20 16.68
CA HIS A 40 9.65 17.50 17.18
C HIS A 40 10.75 17.34 18.23
N LEU A 41 11.75 18.22 18.21
CA LEU A 41 12.73 18.31 19.27
C LEU A 41 12.10 19.03 20.46
N LYS A 42 12.04 18.36 21.62
CA LYS A 42 11.62 18.96 22.88
C LYS A 42 12.64 18.58 23.95
N ASN A 43 13.30 19.58 24.52
CA ASN A 43 14.32 19.40 25.57
C ASN A 43 15.42 18.38 25.19
N ASN A 44 16.01 18.53 23.99
CA ASN A 44 17.01 17.63 23.40
C ASN A 44 16.56 16.20 23.10
N ASP A 45 15.33 15.82 23.45
CA ASP A 45 14.74 14.55 23.07
C ASP A 45 13.83 14.70 21.85
N LEU A 46 13.82 13.68 21.00
CA LEU A 46 12.86 13.56 19.90
C LEU A 46 11.53 13.09 20.48
N VAL A 47 10.54 13.98 20.49
CA VAL A 47 9.22 13.70 21.06
C VAL A 47 8.19 13.66 19.94
N PHE A 48 7.40 12.59 19.94
CA PHE A 48 6.23 12.43 19.07
C PHE A 48 4.97 12.96 19.76
N SER A 49 4.21 13.83 19.09
CA SER A 49 2.90 14.26 19.58
C SER A 49 1.87 13.18 19.28
N TYR A 50 1.32 12.57 20.32
CA TYR A 50 0.47 11.39 20.19
C TYR A 50 -0.90 11.76 19.60
N ASN A 51 -1.05 11.61 18.29
CA ASN A 51 -2.36 11.65 17.62
C ASN A 51 -2.70 10.26 17.07
N LYS A 52 -3.91 9.75 17.36
CA LYS A 52 -4.33 8.37 17.04
C LYS A 52 -4.28 8.04 15.54
N ASP A 53 -4.39 9.05 14.68
CA ASP A 53 -4.40 8.88 13.23
C ASP A 53 -3.01 8.90 12.60
N ASN A 54 -1.97 9.20 13.38
CA ASN A 54 -0.64 9.54 12.87
C ASN A 54 0.42 8.46 13.11
N PHE A 55 0.03 7.33 13.71
CA PHE A 55 0.95 6.21 13.93
C PHE A 55 0.38 4.87 13.51
N LEU A 56 1.28 3.97 13.15
CA LEU A 56 1.00 2.59 12.80
C LEU A 56 1.76 1.67 13.75
N ILE A 57 1.06 0.71 14.34
CA ILE A 57 1.70 -0.38 15.08
C ILE A 57 1.84 -1.55 14.12
N ALA A 58 3.09 -1.96 13.88
CA ALA A 58 3.43 -3.10 13.03
C ALA A 58 4.13 -4.18 13.85
N ARG A 59 3.98 -5.45 13.47
CA ARG A 59 4.78 -6.51 14.08
C ARG A 59 6.18 -6.53 13.43
N VAL A 60 7.20 -6.79 14.23
CA VAL A 60 8.60 -6.72 13.78
C VAL A 60 8.92 -7.84 12.78
N ASP A 61 8.31 -9.01 12.92
CA ASP A 61 8.40 -10.12 11.96
C ASP A 61 7.85 -9.74 10.59
N GLU A 62 6.71 -9.04 10.53
CA GLU A 62 6.11 -8.56 9.28
C GLU A 62 7.00 -7.52 8.59
N ILE A 63 7.60 -6.59 9.35
CA ILE A 63 8.54 -5.60 8.83
C ILE A 63 9.81 -6.28 8.28
N LYS A 64 10.40 -7.20 9.06
CA LYS A 64 11.56 -8.00 8.63
C LYS A 64 11.26 -8.82 7.38
N TYR A 65 10.06 -9.37 7.28
CA TYR A 65 9.64 -10.08 6.08
C TYR A 65 9.62 -9.16 4.86
N LEU A 66 8.98 -7.98 4.97
CA LEU A 66 8.92 -7.00 3.88
C LEU A 66 10.32 -6.53 3.45
N GLU A 67 11.25 -6.39 4.39
CA GLU A 67 12.64 -6.04 4.11
C GLU A 67 13.40 -7.20 3.44
N SER A 68 13.31 -8.41 3.98
CA SER A 68 13.98 -9.60 3.44
C SER A 68 13.55 -9.92 2.00
N GLU A 69 12.27 -9.69 1.70
CA GLU A 69 11.70 -9.87 0.36
C GLU A 69 11.92 -8.64 -0.53
N SER A 70 12.68 -7.65 -0.09
CA SER A 70 13.01 -6.43 -0.84
C SER A 70 11.79 -5.63 -1.29
N TYR A 71 10.70 -5.63 -0.53
CA TYR A 71 9.56 -4.72 -0.76
C TYR A 71 9.83 -3.34 -0.16
N ILE A 72 10.57 -3.30 0.94
CA ILE A 72 11.05 -2.08 1.61
C ILE A 72 12.54 -2.22 1.91
N THR A 73 13.20 -1.11 2.19
CA THR A 73 14.56 -1.03 2.71
C THR A 73 14.56 -0.16 3.95
N ILE A 74 15.27 -0.57 4.99
CA ILE A 74 15.34 0.20 6.24
C ILE A 74 16.73 0.82 6.36
N ASN A 75 16.80 2.15 6.29
CA ASN A 75 18.04 2.88 6.49
C ASN A 75 18.02 3.56 7.86
N LYS A 76 18.80 3.02 8.81
CA LYS A 76 18.75 3.33 10.25
C LYS A 76 17.38 3.02 10.85
N ARG A 77 16.42 3.91 10.64
CA ARG A 77 15.02 3.83 11.09
C ARG A 77 14.02 4.37 10.06
N ASN A 78 14.50 4.90 8.93
CA ASN A 78 13.63 5.31 7.84
C ASN A 78 13.27 4.08 7.02
N ILE A 79 12.00 3.93 6.68
CA ILE A 79 11.51 2.89 5.80
C ILE A 79 11.32 3.51 4.41
N GLU A 80 12.01 2.96 3.42
CA GLU A 80 11.90 3.37 2.02
C GLU A 80 11.29 2.23 1.20
N PHE A 81 10.41 2.57 0.27
CA PHE A 81 9.80 1.59 -0.63
C PHE A 81 10.72 1.32 -1.80
N THR A 82 10.97 0.04 -2.08
CA THR A 82 11.69 -0.35 -3.30
C THR A 82 10.77 -0.27 -4.52
N HIS A 83 11.35 -0.36 -5.72
CA HIS A 83 10.57 -0.52 -6.95
C HIS A 83 9.61 -1.73 -6.88
N LYS A 84 10.01 -2.84 -6.25
CA LYS A 84 9.16 -4.02 -6.05
C LYS A 84 7.96 -3.71 -5.15
N GLY A 85 8.17 -2.95 -4.06
CA GLY A 85 7.12 -2.47 -3.17
C GLY A 85 6.07 -1.60 -3.87
N TYR A 86 6.52 -0.63 -4.67
CA TYR A 86 5.61 0.23 -5.44
C TYR A 86 4.84 -0.52 -6.52
N ARG A 87 5.54 -1.37 -7.28
CA ARG A 87 4.98 -2.11 -8.42
C ARG A 87 3.80 -3.00 -8.01
N HIS A 88 3.81 -3.53 -6.80
CA HIS A 88 2.76 -4.42 -6.31
C HIS A 88 1.37 -3.74 -6.26
N PHE A 89 1.30 -2.43 -6.05
CA PHE A 89 0.04 -1.69 -6.05
C PHE A 89 -0.37 -1.18 -7.43
N GLN A 90 0.58 -1.01 -8.34
CA GLN A 90 0.32 -0.51 -9.70
C GLN A 90 -0.25 -1.59 -10.60
N ILE A 91 0.32 -2.81 -10.54
CA ILE A 91 -0.09 -3.92 -11.42
C ILE A 91 -1.54 -4.31 -11.17
N SER A 92 -1.94 -4.44 -9.89
CA SER A 92 -3.28 -4.90 -9.53
C SER A 92 -4.40 -4.05 -10.12
N LEU A 93 -4.26 -2.72 -10.15
CA LEU A 93 -5.29 -1.83 -10.68
C LEU A 93 -5.36 -1.86 -12.20
N ILE A 94 -4.20 -1.92 -12.87
CA ILE A 94 -4.12 -1.96 -14.33
C ILE A 94 -4.71 -3.29 -14.85
N ASP A 95 -4.38 -4.39 -14.19
CA ASP A 95 -4.87 -5.71 -14.57
C ASP A 95 -6.37 -5.87 -14.26
N LEU A 96 -6.86 -5.30 -13.15
CA LEU A 96 -8.28 -5.23 -12.85
C LEU A 96 -9.06 -4.42 -13.91
N GLY A 97 -8.52 -3.28 -14.31
CA GLY A 97 -9.12 -2.45 -15.37
C GLY A 97 -9.17 -3.17 -16.71
N LYS A 98 -8.09 -3.87 -17.11
CA LYS A 98 -8.08 -4.71 -18.32
C LYS A 98 -9.09 -5.85 -18.22
N PHE A 99 -9.22 -6.49 -17.06
CA PHE A 99 -10.19 -7.55 -16.83
C PHE A 99 -11.64 -7.04 -16.97
N LEU A 100 -11.97 -5.91 -16.32
CA LEU A 100 -13.29 -5.28 -16.41
C LEU A 100 -13.61 -4.83 -17.84
N GLY A 101 -12.63 -4.26 -18.54
CA GLY A 101 -12.76 -3.87 -19.94
C GLY A 101 -13.13 -5.05 -20.84
N ARG A 102 -12.39 -6.16 -20.73
CA ARG A 102 -12.65 -7.36 -21.54
C ARG A 102 -13.92 -8.10 -21.15
N SER A 103 -14.25 -8.16 -19.87
CA SER A 103 -15.33 -9.02 -19.36
C SER A 103 -16.69 -8.34 -19.29
N VAL A 104 -16.73 -7.01 -19.13
CA VAL A 104 -17.99 -6.27 -18.94
C VAL A 104 -18.20 -5.25 -20.06
N ILE A 105 -17.22 -4.38 -20.31
CA ILE A 105 -17.37 -3.29 -21.28
C ILE A 105 -17.48 -3.85 -22.70
N THR A 106 -16.64 -4.81 -23.05
CA THR A 106 -16.59 -5.37 -24.41
C THR A 106 -17.90 -6.08 -24.78
N PRO A 107 -18.47 -6.99 -23.96
CA PRO A 107 -19.75 -7.63 -24.29
C PRO A 107 -20.91 -6.64 -24.35
N VAL A 108 -20.95 -5.64 -23.46
CA VAL A 108 -22.00 -4.60 -23.47
C VAL A 108 -21.93 -3.79 -24.76
N ALA A 109 -20.74 -3.32 -25.16
CA ALA A 109 -20.55 -2.58 -26.40
C ALA A 109 -20.94 -3.41 -27.63
N VAL A 110 -20.53 -4.69 -27.68
CA VAL A 110 -20.90 -5.60 -28.76
C VAL A 110 -22.42 -5.77 -28.81
N SER A 111 -23.07 -6.04 -27.67
CA SER A 111 -24.53 -6.24 -27.63
C SER A 111 -25.30 -5.00 -28.10
N PHE A 112 -24.85 -3.80 -27.72
CA PHE A 112 -25.45 -2.54 -28.13
C PHE A 112 -25.31 -2.31 -29.64
N ILE A 113 -24.10 -2.48 -30.19
CA ILE A 113 -23.85 -2.34 -31.63
C ILE A 113 -24.71 -3.34 -32.42
N THR A 114 -24.78 -4.59 -31.94
CA THR A 114 -25.56 -5.65 -32.59
C THR A 114 -27.04 -5.30 -32.60
N ALA A 115 -27.60 -4.82 -31.49
CA ALA A 115 -28.99 -4.39 -31.40
C ALA A 115 -29.28 -3.21 -32.35
N LEU A 116 -28.38 -2.22 -32.41
CA LEU A 116 -28.52 -1.05 -33.26
C LEU A 116 -28.47 -1.43 -34.76
N LEU A 117 -27.54 -2.31 -35.16
CA LEU A 117 -27.50 -2.85 -36.51
C LEU A 117 -28.76 -3.64 -36.86
N THR A 118 -29.28 -4.43 -35.93
CA THR A 118 -30.51 -5.20 -36.15
C THR A 118 -31.69 -4.28 -36.43
N VAL A 119 -31.83 -3.18 -35.67
CA VAL A 119 -32.88 -2.18 -35.88
C VAL A 119 -32.71 -1.42 -37.20
N LEU A 120 -31.49 -1.16 -37.66
CA LEU A 120 -31.23 -0.43 -38.90
C LEU A 120 -31.39 -1.27 -40.18
N PHE A 121 -31.06 -2.56 -40.13
CA PHE A 121 -31.03 -3.43 -41.32
C PHE A 121 -32.20 -4.40 -41.44
N PHE A 122 -32.87 -4.73 -40.33
CA PHE A 122 -33.97 -5.71 -40.30
C PHE A 122 -35.31 -5.11 -39.86
N LYS A 123 -35.42 -3.79 -39.95
CA LYS A 123 -36.66 -3.03 -39.86
C LYS A 123 -36.97 -2.43 -41.23
#